data_AF-A0A1C6JC90-F1
#
_entry.id   AF-A0A1C6JC90-F1
#
_cell.length_a   1.000
_cell.length_b   1.000
_cell.length_c   1.000
_cell.angle_alpha   90.00
_cell.angle_beta   90.00
_cell.angle_gamma   90.00
#
_symmetry.space_group_name_H-M   'P 1'
#
loop_
_entity.id
_entity.type
_entity.pdbx_description
1 polymer ?
#
loop_
_entity_poly.entity_id
_entity_poly.type
_entity_poly.pdbx_seq_one_letter_code
_entity_poly.pdbx_strand_id
1 'polypeptide(L)'
;MKLKKLMIIDGNPFADTEFGQLECVEVNGKLYFPASECAKVLGYHNPRKAIIDHCDEPIKLTVPHPQSPLKTIVKNYISEGDLYSLIFNSRLPIGRQFRAWICDEVLPTIRKYGFYVTPKVLAECDGNPEKLKRKLMEIQCYQFWNYCLDHPDKAADLISKFYEKAMKEDDIIDAEFCDEVSNETSRLIECSAVSNELRTARNAEISPV
;
A
#
# COMPACT_ATOMS: atom_id res chain seq x y z
N MET A 1 -24.79 15.20 -15.34
CA MET A 1 -23.51 14.50 -15.63
C MET A 1 -23.86 13.16 -16.24
N LYS A 2 -23.76 13.00 -17.57
CA LYS A 2 -24.12 11.75 -18.26
C LYS A 2 -23.05 10.70 -17.92
N LEU A 3 -23.44 9.62 -17.27
CA LEU A 3 -22.57 8.46 -17.00
C LEU A 3 -22.03 7.92 -18.32
N LYS A 4 -20.76 8.18 -18.60
CA LYS A 4 -20.01 7.50 -19.65
C LYS A 4 -19.70 6.11 -19.12
N LYS A 5 -20.34 5.12 -19.74
CA LYS A 5 -19.95 3.70 -19.75
C LYS A 5 -19.92 3.04 -18.35
N LEU A 6 -20.95 2.22 -18.06
CA LEU A 6 -20.77 1.06 -17.17
C LEU A 6 -19.67 0.21 -17.84
N MET A 7 -18.42 0.44 -17.46
CA MET A 7 -17.35 -0.49 -17.81
C MET A 7 -17.42 -1.59 -16.77
N ILE A 8 -17.70 -2.81 -17.24
CA ILE A 8 -17.14 -3.99 -16.58
C ILE A 8 -15.64 -3.79 -16.73
N ILE A 9 -14.99 -3.29 -15.68
CA ILE A 9 -13.58 -2.93 -15.71
C ILE A 9 -12.80 -4.25 -15.72
N ASP A 10 -12.06 -4.49 -16.81
CA ASP A 10 -10.94 -5.42 -16.82
C ASP A 10 -9.95 -4.94 -15.74
N GLY A 11 -9.97 -5.60 -14.57
CA GLY A 11 -9.23 -5.17 -13.39
C GLY A 11 -10.07 -4.84 -12.14
N ASN A 12 -11.36 -5.26 -12.07
CA ASN A 12 -12.04 -5.32 -10.77
C ASN A 12 -11.26 -6.27 -9.83
N PRO A 13 -10.60 -5.78 -8.76
CA PRO A 13 -9.78 -6.63 -7.88
C PRO A 13 -10.63 -7.66 -7.10
N PHE A 14 -11.96 -7.56 -7.20
CA PHE A 14 -12.91 -8.47 -6.56
C PHE A 14 -13.61 -9.43 -7.53
N ALA A 15 -13.33 -9.38 -8.84
CA ALA A 15 -14.01 -10.21 -9.83
C ALA A 15 -13.89 -11.73 -9.55
N ASP A 16 -12.75 -12.15 -9.01
CA ASP A 16 -12.42 -13.55 -8.68
C ASP A 16 -12.47 -13.83 -7.18
N THR A 17 -13.09 -12.94 -6.40
CA THR A 17 -13.13 -13.08 -4.94
C THR A 17 -14.49 -13.58 -4.46
N GLU A 18 -14.51 -14.11 -3.24
CA GLU A 18 -15.73 -14.56 -2.55
C GLU A 18 -16.76 -13.43 -2.32
N PHE A 19 -16.43 -12.18 -2.65
CA PHE A 19 -17.32 -11.02 -2.61
C PHE A 19 -18.28 -10.92 -3.83
N GLY A 20 -18.05 -11.73 -4.87
CA GLY A 20 -18.88 -11.76 -6.08
C GLY A 20 -18.66 -10.59 -7.04
N GLN A 21 -19.43 -10.54 -8.13
CA GLN A 21 -19.37 -9.45 -9.10
C GLN A 21 -20.12 -8.21 -8.60
N LEU A 22 -19.38 -7.23 -8.07
CA LEU A 22 -19.91 -5.90 -7.77
C LEU A 22 -19.88 -5.00 -9.02
N GLU A 23 -20.98 -4.27 -9.28
CA GLU A 23 -21.06 -3.28 -10.36
C GLU A 23 -20.32 -1.99 -9.95
N CYS A 24 -19.00 -2.00 -10.05
CA CYS A 24 -18.16 -0.84 -9.76
C CYS A 24 -18.27 0.23 -10.86
N VAL A 25 -18.00 1.48 -10.49
CA VAL A 25 -17.99 2.61 -11.41
C VAL A 25 -16.73 3.43 -11.24
N GLU A 26 -16.15 3.89 -12.35
CA GLU A 26 -15.01 4.81 -12.32
C GLU A 26 -15.50 6.25 -12.50
N VAL A 27 -15.12 7.13 -11.58
CA VAL A 27 -15.43 8.56 -11.64
C VAL A 27 -14.14 9.33 -11.43
N ASN A 28 -13.70 10.08 -12.45
CA ASN A 28 -12.48 10.89 -12.44
C ASN A 28 -11.20 10.08 -12.09
N GLY A 29 -11.03 8.88 -12.64
CA GLY A 29 -9.86 8.04 -12.37
C GLY A 29 -9.88 7.33 -11.01
N LYS A 30 -10.95 7.47 -10.23
CA LYS A 30 -11.14 6.78 -8.95
C LYS A 30 -12.25 5.74 -9.06
N LEU A 31 -12.00 4.57 -8.50
CA LEU A 31 -12.96 3.49 -8.44
C LEU A 31 -13.93 3.69 -7.27
N TYR A 32 -15.21 3.46 -7.53
CA TYR A 32 -16.28 3.53 -6.53
C TYR A 32 -17.13 2.26 -6.56
N PHE A 33 -17.61 1.88 -5.38
CA PHE A 33 -18.30 0.61 -5.14
C PHE A 33 -19.74 0.82 -4.68
N PRO A 34 -20.71 -0.02 -5.07
CA PRO A 34 -22.11 0.14 -4.69
C PRO A 34 -22.30 -0.12 -3.18
N ALA A 35 -22.49 0.96 -2.41
CA ALA A 35 -22.38 0.96 -0.95
C ALA A 35 -23.29 -0.08 -0.26
N SER A 36 -24.55 -0.13 -0.70
CA SER A 36 -25.55 -1.04 -0.11
C SER A 36 -25.29 -2.50 -0.44
N GLU A 37 -24.68 -2.79 -1.58
CA GLU A 37 -24.35 -4.16 -2.01
C GLU A 37 -23.13 -4.63 -1.23
N CYS A 38 -22.08 -3.81 -1.14
CA CYS A 38 -20.89 -4.08 -0.31
C CYS A 38 -21.28 -4.40 1.14
N ALA A 39 -22.10 -3.56 1.77
CA ALA A 39 -22.51 -3.79 3.16
C ALA A 39 -23.35 -5.08 3.33
N LYS A 40 -24.18 -5.45 2.35
CA LYS A 40 -24.93 -6.72 2.39
C LYS A 40 -24.01 -7.94 2.26
N VAL A 41 -23.09 -7.91 1.30
CA VAL A 41 -22.10 -8.97 1.10
C VAL A 41 -21.25 -9.15 2.37
N LEU A 42 -20.91 -8.05 3.03
CA LEU A 42 -20.17 -8.05 4.30
C LEU A 42 -21.03 -8.42 5.52
N GLY A 43 -22.28 -8.83 5.33
CA GLY A 43 -23.15 -9.39 6.37
C GLY A 43 -23.74 -8.36 7.33
N TYR A 44 -23.74 -7.06 6.98
CA TYR A 44 -24.36 -6.05 7.81
C TYR A 44 -25.89 -6.19 7.80
N HIS A 45 -26.48 -6.42 8.97
CA HIS A 45 -27.94 -6.53 9.12
C HIS A 45 -28.67 -5.25 8.67
N ASN A 46 -28.08 -4.08 8.93
CA ASN A 46 -28.59 -2.79 8.47
C ASN A 46 -27.54 -2.09 7.59
N PRO A 47 -27.56 -2.31 6.26
CA PRO A 47 -26.61 -1.70 5.34
C PRO A 47 -26.57 -0.18 5.40
N ARG A 48 -27.74 0.47 5.56
CA ARG A 48 -27.81 1.94 5.62
C ARG A 48 -27.08 2.48 6.85
N LYS A 49 -27.30 1.85 8.00
CA LYS A 49 -26.60 2.22 9.24
C LYS A 49 -25.10 1.98 9.12
N ALA A 50 -24.69 0.83 8.58
CA ALA A 50 -23.27 0.51 8.37
C ALA A 50 -22.55 1.57 7.52
N ILE A 51 -23.19 2.02 6.44
CA ILE A 51 -22.63 3.08 5.58
C ILE A 51 -22.51 4.41 6.35
N ILE A 52 -23.50 4.77 7.17
CA ILE A 52 -23.45 6.00 7.97
C ILE A 52 -22.36 5.93 9.06
N ASP A 53 -22.20 4.76 9.69
CA ASP A 53 -21.30 4.58 10.83
C ASP A 53 -19.82 4.39 10.41
N HIS A 54 -19.56 3.98 9.17
CA HIS A 54 -18.23 3.53 8.72
C HIS A 54 -17.73 4.13 7.40
N CYS A 55 -18.54 4.94 6.71
CA CYS A 55 -18.12 5.61 5.48
C CYS A 55 -18.25 7.13 5.62
N ASP A 56 -17.24 7.86 5.19
CA ASP A 56 -17.17 9.31 5.40
C ASP A 56 -17.90 10.08 4.28
N GLU A 57 -17.69 9.68 3.02
CA GLU A 57 -18.16 10.45 1.86
C GLU A 57 -18.81 9.59 0.75
N PRO A 58 -19.96 8.95 1.00
CA PRO A 58 -20.69 8.25 -0.04
C PRO A 58 -21.26 9.23 -1.08
N ILE A 59 -20.96 8.99 -2.35
CA ILE A 59 -21.48 9.76 -3.49
C ILE A 59 -22.80 9.18 -4.00
N LYS A 60 -23.67 10.04 -4.55
CA LYS A 60 -24.93 9.63 -5.16
C LYS A 60 -24.81 9.61 -6.68
N LEU A 61 -25.10 8.46 -7.30
CA LEU A 61 -25.08 8.31 -8.75
C LEU A 61 -26.44 7.80 -9.25
N THR A 62 -26.90 8.37 -10.36
CA THR A 62 -28.15 8.01 -11.02
C THR A 62 -27.91 6.91 -12.05
N VAL A 63 -28.25 5.67 -11.74
CA VAL A 63 -28.03 4.50 -12.61
C VAL A 63 -29.35 4.03 -13.25
N PRO A 64 -29.32 3.29 -14.37
CA PRO A 64 -30.51 2.68 -14.95
C PRO A 64 -31.23 1.77 -13.96
N HIS A 65 -32.56 1.74 -14.01
CA HIS A 65 -33.36 0.86 -13.16
C HIS A 65 -33.22 -0.58 -13.67
N PRO A 66 -32.83 -1.55 -12.82
CA PRO A 66 -32.50 -2.92 -13.26
C PRO A 66 -33.66 -3.64 -13.96
N GLN A 67 -34.90 -3.35 -13.54
CA GLN A 67 -36.12 -3.97 -14.10
C GLN A 67 -36.85 -3.10 -15.14
N SER A 68 -36.38 -1.88 -15.42
CA SER A 68 -37.10 -0.94 -16.28
C SER A 68 -36.11 -0.04 -17.04
N PRO A 69 -35.78 -0.36 -18.31
CA PRO A 69 -34.76 0.36 -19.08
C PRO A 69 -35.01 1.87 -19.21
N LEU A 70 -36.27 2.29 -19.13
CA LEU A 70 -36.70 3.69 -19.26
C LEU A 70 -36.65 4.49 -17.95
N LYS A 71 -36.37 3.84 -16.82
CA LYS A 71 -36.33 4.46 -15.49
C LYS A 71 -34.91 4.50 -14.97
N THR A 72 -34.65 5.44 -14.08
CA THR A 72 -33.37 5.53 -13.36
C THR A 72 -33.62 5.49 -11.85
N ILE A 73 -32.60 5.06 -11.11
CA ILE A 73 -32.57 5.05 -9.65
C ILE A 73 -31.31 5.74 -9.16
N VAL A 74 -31.39 6.38 -8.00
CA VAL A 74 -30.23 6.94 -7.33
C VAL A 74 -29.68 5.92 -6.35
N LYS A 75 -28.42 5.51 -6.52
CA LYS A 75 -27.69 4.64 -5.60
C LYS A 75 -26.54 5.39 -4.93
N ASN A 76 -26.21 4.99 -3.70
CA ASN A 76 -25.01 5.45 -3.03
C ASN A 76 -23.82 4.58 -3.46
N TYR A 77 -22.70 5.22 -3.71
CA TYR A 77 -21.42 4.59 -3.98
C TYR A 77 -20.37 5.09 -2.98
N ILE A 78 -19.46 4.22 -2.59
CA ILE A 78 -18.41 4.49 -1.61
C ILE A 78 -17.04 4.38 -2.26
N SER A 79 -16.06 5.09 -1.70
CA SER A 79 -14.67 5.01 -2.15
C SER A 79 -14.04 3.65 -1.76
N GLU A 80 -12.86 3.36 -2.29
CA GLU A 80 -12.09 2.18 -1.89
C GLU A 80 -11.69 2.23 -0.39
N GLY A 81 -11.36 3.41 0.13
CA GLY A 81 -11.07 3.59 1.56
C GLY A 81 -12.27 3.26 2.44
N ASP A 82 -13.46 3.74 2.08
CA ASP A 82 -14.71 3.42 2.78
C ASP A 82 -15.06 1.93 2.68
N LEU A 83 -14.75 1.27 1.55
CA LEU A 83 -14.91 -0.17 1.42
C LEU A 83 -14.02 -0.91 2.41
N TYR A 84 -12.75 -0.52 2.55
CA TYR A 84 -11.85 -1.08 3.56
C TYR A 84 -12.36 -0.83 4.98
N SER A 85 -12.91 0.36 5.27
CA SER A 85 -13.55 0.66 6.56
C SER A 85 -14.71 -0.30 6.86
N LEU A 86 -15.56 -0.62 5.89
CA LEU A 86 -16.62 -1.62 6.06
C LEU A 86 -16.05 -3.04 6.26
N ILE A 87 -15.00 -3.41 5.53
CA ILE A 87 -14.39 -4.74 5.68
C ILE A 87 -13.79 -4.89 7.08
N PHE A 88 -13.08 -3.87 7.58
CA PHE A 88 -12.40 -3.91 8.88
C PHE A 88 -13.37 -3.96 10.06
N ASN A 89 -14.59 -3.45 9.88
CA ASN A 89 -15.68 -3.48 10.86
C ASN A 89 -16.66 -4.65 10.63
N SER A 90 -16.47 -5.47 9.58
CA SER A 90 -17.33 -6.62 9.33
C SER A 90 -17.17 -7.70 10.40
N ARG A 91 -18.28 -8.35 10.73
CA ARG A 91 -18.32 -9.49 11.66
C ARG A 91 -18.23 -10.85 10.95
N LEU A 92 -18.17 -10.86 9.62
CA LEU A 92 -18.02 -12.11 8.88
C LEU A 92 -16.59 -12.66 9.00
N PRO A 93 -16.41 -14.00 8.98
CA PRO A 93 -15.09 -14.62 8.95
C PRO A 93 -14.21 -14.07 7.82
N ILE A 94 -14.81 -13.85 6.65
CA ILE A 94 -14.15 -13.29 5.46
C ILE A 94 -13.50 -11.93 5.74
N GLY A 95 -14.23 -11.02 6.40
CA GLY A 95 -13.73 -9.67 6.68
C GLY A 95 -12.63 -9.70 7.72
N ARG A 96 -12.73 -10.61 8.71
CA ARG A 96 -11.66 -10.84 9.68
C ARG A 96 -10.40 -11.43 9.05
N GLN A 97 -10.54 -12.40 8.15
CA GLN A 97 -9.40 -13.00 7.44
C GLN A 97 -8.70 -11.96 6.56
N PHE A 98 -9.46 -11.19 5.79
CA PHE A 98 -8.90 -10.12 4.96
C PHE A 98 -8.20 -9.05 5.80
N ARG A 99 -8.83 -8.61 6.90
CA ARG A 99 -8.20 -7.67 7.84
C ARG A 99 -6.92 -8.23 8.44
N ALA A 100 -6.93 -9.47 8.91
CA ALA A 100 -5.74 -10.13 9.47
C ALA A 100 -4.63 -10.22 8.43
N TRP A 101 -4.94 -10.68 7.22
CA TRP A 101 -3.99 -10.73 6.12
C TRP A 101 -3.37 -9.35 5.81
N ILE A 102 -4.17 -8.29 5.75
CA ILE A 102 -3.65 -6.93 5.55
C ILE A 102 -2.74 -6.51 6.71
N CYS A 103 -3.19 -6.67 7.95
CA CYS A 103 -2.49 -6.16 9.14
C CYS A 103 -1.25 -6.98 9.51
N ASP A 104 -1.27 -8.28 9.27
CA ASP A 104 -0.24 -9.22 9.73
C ASP A 104 0.77 -9.56 8.62
N GLU A 105 0.35 -9.50 7.34
CA GLU A 105 1.21 -9.81 6.19
C GLU A 105 1.50 -8.58 5.34
N VAL A 106 0.47 -7.94 4.77
CA VAL A 106 0.67 -6.88 3.75
C VAL A 106 1.35 -5.64 4.33
N LEU A 107 0.77 -5.02 5.36
CA LEU A 107 1.31 -3.79 5.95
C LEU A 107 2.68 -4.02 6.61
N PRO A 108 2.93 -5.12 7.34
CA PRO A 108 4.26 -5.42 7.86
C PRO A 108 5.29 -5.67 6.75
N THR A 109 4.90 -6.28 5.64
CA THR A 109 5.76 -6.45 4.46
C THR A 109 6.10 -5.10 3.85
N ILE A 110 5.12 -4.24 3.59
CA ILE A 110 5.37 -2.89 3.06
C ILE A 110 6.24 -2.08 4.04
N ARG A 111 5.99 -2.16 5.35
CA ARG A 111 6.78 -1.45 6.38
C ARG A 111 8.22 -1.97 6.47
N LYS A 112 8.43 -3.29 6.42
CA LYS A 112 9.76 -3.91 6.53
C LYS A 112 10.58 -3.73 5.27
N TYR A 113 9.97 -3.94 4.12
CA TYR A 113 10.68 -3.97 2.85
C TYR A 113 10.64 -2.64 2.10
N GLY A 114 9.71 -1.74 2.44
CA GLY A 114 9.61 -0.40 1.84
C GLY A 114 9.20 -0.37 0.37
N PHE A 115 8.93 -1.53 -0.24
CA PHE A 115 8.64 -1.62 -1.66
C PHE A 115 7.14 -1.45 -1.92
N TYR A 116 6.78 -0.28 -2.45
CA TYR A 116 5.45 0.02 -2.97
C TYR A 116 5.61 0.82 -4.26
N VAL A 117 5.10 0.29 -5.37
CA VAL A 117 5.25 0.90 -6.68
C VAL A 117 4.10 1.88 -6.92
N THR A 118 4.43 3.16 -6.96
CA THR A 118 3.47 4.22 -7.32
C THR A 118 3.53 4.50 -8.82
N PRO A 119 2.50 5.14 -9.41
CA PRO A 119 2.57 5.65 -10.78
C PRO A 119 3.77 6.56 -11.02
N LYS A 120 4.22 7.30 -9.99
CA LYS A 120 5.44 8.11 -10.04
C LYS A 120 6.69 7.25 -10.25
N VAL A 121 6.84 6.18 -9.46
CA VAL A 121 7.96 5.22 -9.60
C VAL A 121 7.94 4.56 -10.97
N LEU A 122 6.75 4.19 -11.48
CA LEU A 122 6.60 3.64 -12.84
C LEU A 122 7.00 4.65 -13.92
N ALA A 123 6.60 5.92 -13.77
CA ALA A 123 6.98 6.99 -14.69
C ALA A 123 8.49 7.28 -14.64
N GLU A 124 9.12 7.26 -13.46
CA GLU A 124 10.57 7.40 -13.30
C GLU A 124 11.34 6.25 -13.99
N CYS A 125 10.77 5.03 -13.97
CA CYS A 125 11.32 3.88 -14.66
C CYS A 125 11.10 3.91 -16.19
N ASP A 126 10.08 4.60 -16.69
CA ASP A 126 9.77 4.79 -18.12
C ASP A 126 9.80 3.47 -18.94
N GLY A 127 9.31 2.38 -18.34
CA GLY A 127 9.32 1.05 -18.95
C GLY A 127 10.70 0.41 -19.12
N ASN A 128 11.78 1.03 -18.63
CA ASN A 128 13.13 0.47 -18.66
C ASN A 128 13.34 -0.54 -17.51
N PRO A 129 13.51 -1.84 -17.81
CA PRO A 129 13.70 -2.87 -16.78
C PRO A 129 14.95 -2.64 -15.91
N GLU A 130 16.02 -2.05 -16.44
CA GLU A 130 17.26 -1.80 -15.69
C GLU A 130 17.07 -0.72 -14.62
N LYS A 131 16.23 0.29 -14.87
CA LYS A 131 15.90 1.30 -13.85
C LYS A 131 15.11 0.72 -12.69
N LEU A 132 14.15 -0.17 -12.99
CA LEU A 132 13.38 -0.86 -11.97
C LEU A 132 14.27 -1.81 -11.14
N LYS A 133 15.17 -2.52 -11.81
CA LYS A 133 16.18 -3.38 -11.18
C LYS A 133 17.14 -2.58 -10.29
N ARG A 134 17.59 -1.40 -10.73
CA ARG A 134 18.37 -0.48 -9.90
C ARG A 134 17.61 -0.05 -8.65
N LYS A 135 16.34 0.35 -8.76
CA LYS A 135 15.49 0.70 -7.60
C LYS A 135 15.30 -0.46 -6.63
N LEU A 136 15.11 -1.67 -7.15
CA LEU A 136 15.02 -2.87 -6.32
C LEU A 136 16.35 -3.13 -5.58
N MET A 137 17.48 -2.96 -6.27
CA MET A 137 18.81 -3.09 -5.68
C MET A 137 19.06 -2.05 -4.58
N GLU A 138 18.68 -0.78 -4.79
CA GLU A 138 18.78 0.27 -3.75
C GLU A 138 18.10 -0.18 -2.46
N ILE A 139 16.87 -0.70 -2.57
CA ILE A 139 16.09 -1.18 -1.44
C ILE A 139 16.74 -2.39 -0.76
N GLN A 140 17.29 -3.33 -1.53
CA GLN A 140 18.04 -4.46 -0.99
C GLN A 140 19.26 -3.99 -0.20
N CYS A 141 20.01 -3.00 -0.72
CA CYS A 141 21.14 -2.41 -0.02
C CYS A 141 20.70 -1.75 1.30
N TYR A 142 19.65 -0.92 1.30
CA TYR A 142 19.14 -0.31 2.55
C TYR A 142 18.76 -1.35 3.61
N GLN A 143 18.11 -2.44 3.20
CA GLN A 143 17.73 -3.51 4.12
C GLN A 143 18.96 -4.23 4.67
N PHE A 144 19.94 -4.52 3.82
CA PHE A 144 21.21 -5.11 4.23
C PHE A 144 21.92 -4.21 5.25
N TRP A 145 21.98 -2.91 5.00
CA TRP A 145 22.59 -1.96 5.93
C TRP A 145 21.86 -1.86 7.26
N ASN A 146 20.52 -1.78 7.26
CA ASN A 146 19.73 -1.82 8.49
C ASN A 146 19.97 -3.12 9.28
N TYR A 147 20.09 -4.26 8.58
CA TYR A 147 20.44 -5.53 9.22
C TYR A 147 21.82 -5.51 9.87
N CYS A 148 22.82 -4.95 9.19
CA CYS A 148 24.17 -4.78 9.74
C CYS A 148 24.20 -3.84 10.94
N LEU A 149 23.40 -2.77 10.95
CA LEU A 149 23.25 -1.87 12.11
C LEU A 149 22.66 -2.60 13.32
N ASP A 150 21.67 -3.48 13.10
CA ASP A 150 21.08 -4.30 14.15
C ASP A 150 22.00 -5.44 14.63
N HIS A 151 23.03 -5.82 13.85
CA HIS A 151 23.95 -6.94 14.11
C HIS A 151 25.42 -6.54 13.90
N PRO A 152 25.97 -5.64 14.73
CA PRO A 152 27.32 -5.09 14.54
C PRO A 152 28.43 -6.16 14.63
N ASP A 153 28.18 -7.25 15.35
CA ASP A 153 29.07 -8.41 15.47
C ASP A 153 29.27 -9.15 14.14
N LYS A 154 28.30 -9.08 13.23
CA LYS A 154 28.32 -9.75 11.92
C LYS A 154 28.55 -8.80 10.75
N ALA A 155 28.43 -7.48 10.99
CA ALA A 155 28.45 -6.47 9.95
C ALA A 155 29.72 -6.54 9.08
N ALA A 156 30.91 -6.63 9.69
CA ALA A 156 32.18 -6.61 8.95
C ALA A 156 32.31 -7.80 7.96
N ASP A 157 31.98 -9.02 8.39
CA ASP A 157 32.03 -10.23 7.55
C ASP A 157 30.98 -10.18 6.43
N LEU A 158 29.77 -9.72 6.74
CA LEU A 158 28.70 -9.57 5.75
C LEU A 158 29.03 -8.53 4.69
N ILE A 159 29.57 -7.38 5.10
CA ILE A 159 29.96 -6.29 4.19
C ILE A 159 31.08 -6.76 3.24
N SER A 160 32.10 -7.45 3.75
CA SER A 160 33.15 -8.02 2.89
C SER A 160 32.60 -9.00 1.85
N LYS A 161 31.71 -9.93 2.26
CA LYS A 161 31.07 -10.88 1.34
C LYS A 161 30.18 -10.19 0.30
N PHE A 162 29.52 -9.11 0.68
CA PHE A 162 28.70 -8.31 -0.25
C PHE A 162 29.57 -7.68 -1.34
N TYR A 163 30.66 -7.00 -0.97
CA TYR A 163 31.58 -6.41 -1.94
C TYR A 163 32.27 -7.45 -2.83
N GLU A 164 32.69 -8.60 -2.28
CA GLU A 164 33.26 -9.69 -3.07
C GLU A 164 32.28 -10.24 -4.12
N LYS A 165 30.99 -10.29 -3.80
CA LYS A 165 29.95 -10.73 -4.74
C LYS A 165 29.68 -9.65 -5.80
N ALA A 166 29.55 -8.39 -5.38
CA ALA A 166 29.31 -7.26 -6.27
C ALA A 166 30.45 -7.10 -7.31
N MET A 167 31.71 -7.29 -6.91
CA MET A 167 32.86 -7.23 -7.83
C MET A 167 32.95 -8.42 -8.81
N LYS A 168 32.18 -9.50 -8.61
CA LYS A 168 32.13 -10.67 -9.50
C LYS A 168 30.95 -10.65 -10.47
N GLU A 169 29.87 -9.95 -10.12
CA GLU A 169 28.69 -9.77 -10.97
C GLU A 169 28.84 -8.45 -11.76
N ASP A 170 29.57 -8.53 -12.87
CA ASP A 170 30.12 -7.44 -13.71
C ASP A 170 29.11 -6.45 -14.35
N ASP A 171 27.84 -6.41 -13.92
CA ASP A 171 26.78 -5.81 -14.78
C ASP A 171 25.61 -5.10 -14.08
N ILE A 172 25.70 -4.76 -12.79
CA ILE A 172 24.56 -4.12 -12.08
C ILE A 172 25.00 -3.09 -11.03
N ILE A 173 26.17 -3.27 -10.43
CA ILE A 173 26.65 -2.46 -9.32
C ILE A 173 27.96 -1.79 -9.77
N ASP A 174 27.86 -0.60 -10.36
CA ASP A 174 29.04 0.21 -10.64
C ASP A 174 29.58 0.85 -9.34
N ALA A 175 30.83 1.31 -9.39
CA ALA A 175 31.47 1.95 -8.23
C ALA A 175 30.70 3.20 -7.78
N GLU A 176 30.08 3.92 -8.73
CA GLU A 176 29.25 5.10 -8.47
C GLU A 176 28.01 4.74 -7.64
N PHE A 177 27.36 3.61 -7.91
CA PHE A 177 26.24 3.09 -7.13
C PHE A 177 26.65 2.67 -5.71
N CYS A 178 27.81 2.02 -5.55
CA CYS A 178 28.33 1.67 -4.23
C CYS A 178 28.61 2.93 -3.39
N ASP A 179 29.19 3.96 -4.00
CA ASP A 179 29.46 5.24 -3.36
C ASP A 179 28.16 5.99 -3.03
N GLU A 180 27.17 5.97 -3.93
CA GLU A 180 25.87 6.60 -3.73
C GLU A 180 25.10 5.94 -2.58
N VAL A 181 25.07 4.61 -2.52
CA VAL A 181 24.48 3.83 -1.41
C VAL A 181 25.22 4.11 -0.11
N SER A 182 26.56 4.08 -0.12
CA SER A 182 27.39 4.35 1.06
C SER A 182 27.15 5.76 1.62
N ASN A 183 27.13 6.77 0.74
CA ASN A 183 26.87 8.16 1.11
C ASN A 183 25.46 8.36 1.67
N GLU A 184 24.44 7.75 1.06
CA GLU A 184 23.06 7.87 1.52
C GLU A 184 22.83 7.08 2.83
N THR A 185 23.49 5.93 3.01
CA THR A 185 23.51 5.24 4.31
C THR A 185 24.21 6.04 5.39
N SER A 186 25.31 6.73 5.07
CA SER A 186 25.99 7.62 6.01
C SER A 186 25.07 8.78 6.43
N ARG A 187 24.35 9.39 5.47
CA ARG A 187 23.32 10.40 5.75
C ARG A 187 22.18 9.87 6.62
N LEU A 188 21.68 8.65 6.36
CA LEU A 188 20.61 8.05 7.15
C LEU A 188 21.09 7.65 8.55
N ILE A 189 22.33 7.17 8.69
CA ILE A 189 22.95 6.90 9.98
C ILE A 189 23.10 8.20 10.78
N GLU A 190 23.59 9.27 10.16
CA GLU A 190 23.64 10.61 10.76
C GLU A 190 22.23 11.09 11.16
N CYS A 191 21.21 10.91 10.32
CA CYS A 191 19.82 11.21 10.66
C CYS A 191 19.30 10.34 11.82
N SER A 192 19.69 9.07 11.90
CA SER A 192 19.29 8.15 12.98
C SER A 192 20.02 8.46 14.29
N ALA A 193 21.29 8.88 14.21
CA ALA A 193 22.09 9.34 15.33
C ALA A 193 21.51 10.65 15.88
N VAL A 194 21.16 11.60 15.01
CA VAL A 194 20.42 12.83 15.35
C VAL A 194 19.05 12.51 15.93
N SER A 195 18.31 11.54 15.39
CA SER A 195 17.03 11.10 15.93
C SER A 195 17.18 10.46 17.32
N ASN A 196 18.22 9.66 17.53
CA ASN A 196 18.55 9.05 18.82
C ASN A 196 19.02 10.09 19.82
N GLU A 197 19.85 11.06 19.45
CA GLU A 197 20.25 12.19 20.28
C GLU A 197 19.04 13.04 20.67
N LEU A 198 18.14 13.35 19.73
CA LEU A 198 16.88 14.07 20.02
C LEU A 198 15.95 13.25 20.93
N ARG A 199 15.90 11.92 20.78
CA ARG A 199 15.17 11.03 21.69
C ARG A 199 15.78 11.00 23.09
N THR A 200 17.11 10.99 23.16
CA THR A 200 17.86 10.94 24.42
C THR A 200 17.75 12.28 25.15
N ALA A 201 17.85 13.40 24.43
CA ALA A 201 17.62 14.76 24.94
C ALA A 201 16.18 14.94 25.43
N ARG A 202 15.18 14.51 24.65
CA ARG A 202 13.77 14.55 25.08
C ARG A 202 13.50 13.70 26.32
N ASN A 203 14.13 12.53 26.43
CA ASN A 203 13.97 11.66 27.60
C ASN A 203 14.72 12.20 28.83
N ALA A 204 15.81 12.95 28.65
CA ALA A 204 16.53 13.63 29.73
C ALA A 204 15.74 14.83 30.30
N GLU A 205 14.98 15.54 29.47
CA GLU A 205 14.08 16.63 29.92
C GLU A 205 12.82 16.14 30.65
N ILE A 206 12.45 14.87 30.50
CA ILE A 206 11.24 14.27 31.12
C ILE A 206 11.59 13.47 32.39
N SER A 207 12.86 13.41 32.80
CA SER A 207 13.24 12.78 34.07
C SER A 207 12.90 13.71 35.25
N PRO A 208 11.98 13.33 36.16
CA PRO A 208 11.65 14.16 37.30
C PRO A 208 12.81 14.17 38.30
N VAL A 209 13.17 15.37 38.77
CA VAL A 209 13.89 15.59 40.04
C VAL A 209 12.95 15.27 41.19
#